data_AF-H9F0C5-F1
#
_entry.id   AF-H9F0C5-F1
#
_cell.length_a   1.000
_cell.length_b   1.000
_cell.length_c   1.000
_cell.angle_alpha   90.00
_cell.angle_beta   90.00
_cell.angle_gamma   90.00
#
_symmetry.space_group_name_H-M   'P 1'
#
loop_
_entity.id
_entity.type
_entity.pdbx_description
1 polymer ?
#
loop_
_entity_poly.entity_id
_entity_poly.type
_entity_poly.pdbx_seq_one_letter_code
_entity_poly.pdbx_strand_id
1 'polypeptide(L)'
;MALNNFLFAQCACYFLAFLFSFVVVVPLSENGHDFRGRCLLFTEGMWLSANLTVQERERFTVQEWGPPAACRFSLLASLLSLLLAAAHAWRTLFFLCKGHEGSFFSAFLNLLVSAFVVFLVFIASTIVSVGFTMWCDTITEKGTVAHSCEELQDIDLEL
;
A
#
# COMPACT_ATOMS: atom_id res chain seq x y z
N MET A 1 -36.30 -6.59 6.35
CA MET A 1 -35.23 -6.69 7.37
C MET A 1 -33.88 -7.09 6.75
N ALA A 2 -33.81 -8.13 5.89
CA ALA A 2 -32.56 -8.56 5.25
C ALA A 2 -31.87 -7.51 4.36
N LEU A 3 -32.63 -6.68 3.63
CA LEU A 3 -32.07 -5.63 2.75
C LEU A 3 -31.29 -4.55 3.52
N ASN A 4 -31.79 -4.15 4.70
CA ASN A 4 -31.13 -3.16 5.55
C ASN A 4 -29.83 -3.70 6.15
N ASN A 5 -29.80 -4.97 6.55
CA ASN A 5 -28.57 -5.61 7.05
C ASN A 5 -27.51 -5.73 5.96
N PHE A 6 -27.91 -6.02 4.71
CA PHE A 6 -27.00 -6.08 3.57
C PHE A 6 -26.40 -4.71 3.23
N LEU A 7 -27.23 -3.66 3.16
CA LEU A 7 -26.76 -2.29 2.93
C LEU A 7 -25.81 -1.79 4.03
N PHE A 8 -26.10 -2.15 5.28
CA PHE A 8 -25.23 -1.82 6.41
C PHE A 8 -23.87 -2.51 6.31
N ALA A 9 -23.86 -3.82 6.01
CA ALA A 9 -22.62 -4.56 5.78
C ALA A 9 -21.81 -3.98 4.61
N GLN A 10 -22.48 -3.62 3.52
CA GLN A 10 -21.83 -3.00 2.36
C GLN A 10 -21.20 -1.64 2.71
N CYS A 11 -21.90 -0.82 3.49
CA CYS A 11 -21.36 0.44 4.00
C CYS A 11 -20.11 0.23 4.87
N ALA A 12 -20.16 -0.73 5.80
CA ALA A 12 -19.01 -1.08 6.64
C ALA A 12 -17.82 -1.57 5.80
N CYS A 13 -18.05 -2.41 4.78
CA CYS A 13 -17.00 -2.87 3.88
C CYS A 13 -16.36 -1.73 3.08
N TYR A 14 -17.14 -0.79 2.54
CA TYR A 14 -16.57 0.37 1.85
C TYR A 14 -15.78 1.29 2.79
N PHE A 15 -16.24 1.46 4.03
CA PHE A 15 -15.50 2.21 5.04
C PHE A 15 -14.16 1.55 5.38
N LEU A 16 -14.13 0.22 5.58
CA LEU A 16 -12.88 -0.51 5.79
C LEU A 16 -11.95 -0.42 4.57
N ALA A 17 -12.49 -0.55 3.36
CA ALA A 17 -11.71 -0.40 2.13
C ALA A 17 -11.09 1.00 2.01
N PHE A 18 -11.84 2.04 2.42
CA PHE A 18 -11.33 3.41 2.50
C PHE A 18 -10.16 3.50 3.49
N LEU A 19 -10.30 2.97 4.71
CA LEU A 19 -9.24 2.99 5.72
C LEU A 19 -7.98 2.25 5.24
N PHE A 20 -8.11 1.04 4.73
CA PHE A 20 -6.96 0.28 4.25
C PHE A 20 -6.28 0.94 3.05
N SER A 21 -7.04 1.53 2.13
CA SER A 21 -6.46 2.29 1.02
C SER A 21 -5.67 3.50 1.52
N PHE A 22 -6.17 4.20 2.54
CA PHE A 22 -5.49 5.34 3.15
C PHE A 22 -4.16 4.94 3.81
N VAL A 23 -4.16 3.84 4.56
CA VAL A 23 -2.96 3.28 5.22
C VAL A 23 -1.87 2.91 4.22
N VAL A 24 -2.20 2.59 2.97
CA VAL A 24 -1.20 2.31 1.92
C VAL A 24 -0.75 3.58 1.20
N VAL A 25 -1.67 4.49 0.87
CA VAL A 25 -1.35 5.71 0.10
C VAL A 25 -0.34 6.59 0.83
N VAL A 26 -0.56 6.84 2.12
CA VAL A 26 0.28 7.77 2.91
C VAL A 26 1.76 7.32 2.95
N PRO A 27 2.12 6.14 3.48
CA PRO A 27 3.53 5.74 3.58
C PRO A 27 4.18 5.63 2.20
N LEU A 28 3.44 5.16 1.19
CA LEU A 28 4.00 5.02 -0.15
C LEU A 28 4.23 6.38 -0.83
N SER A 29 3.45 7.42 -0.46
CA SER A 29 3.65 8.79 -0.93
C SER A 29 4.81 9.48 -0.24
N GLU A 30 4.95 9.32 1.08
CA GLU A 30 6.07 9.87 1.85
C GLU A 30 7.39 9.22 1.41
N ASN A 31 7.42 7.88 1.30
CA ASN A 31 8.59 7.17 0.77
C ASN A 31 8.97 7.66 -0.64
N GLY A 32 7.99 7.91 -1.51
CA GLY A 32 8.24 8.45 -2.84
C GLY A 32 8.86 9.85 -2.81
N HIS A 33 8.48 10.69 -1.83
CA HIS A 33 9.03 12.03 -1.65
C HIS A 33 10.47 11.96 -1.10
N ASP A 34 10.69 11.18 -0.05
CA ASP A 34 11.99 11.08 0.64
C ASP A 34 13.08 10.51 -0.28
N PHE A 35 12.74 9.50 -1.08
CA PHE A 35 13.67 8.91 -2.05
C PHE A 35 13.71 9.65 -3.40
N ARG A 36 13.30 10.93 -3.44
CA ARG A 36 13.35 11.81 -4.62
C ARG A 36 12.69 11.19 -5.87
N GLY A 37 11.57 10.50 -5.68
CA GLY A 37 10.80 9.83 -6.73
C GLY A 37 11.31 8.45 -7.14
N ARG A 38 12.31 7.89 -6.45
CA ARG A 38 12.77 6.51 -6.65
C ARG A 38 11.88 5.54 -5.86
N CYS A 39 11.80 4.29 -6.33
CA CYS A 39 10.91 3.29 -5.75
C CYS A 39 11.71 2.35 -4.83
N LEU A 40 11.33 2.31 -3.56
CA LEU A 40 11.93 1.42 -2.56
C LEU A 40 11.59 -0.06 -2.80
N LEU A 41 10.38 -0.36 -3.29
CA LEU A 41 9.92 -1.73 -3.52
C LEU A 41 10.84 -2.44 -4.51
N PHE A 42 11.37 -3.61 -4.14
CA PHE A 42 12.33 -4.37 -4.96
C PHE A 42 13.69 -3.69 -5.18
N THR A 43 14.12 -2.84 -4.25
CA THR A 43 15.47 -2.25 -4.26
C THR A 43 16.51 -3.27 -3.81
N GLU A 44 17.67 -3.24 -4.45
CA GLU A 44 18.85 -4.04 -4.10
C GLU A 44 19.96 -3.16 -3.53
N GLY A 45 20.64 -3.65 -2.49
CA GLY A 45 21.71 -2.94 -1.83
C GLY A 45 22.63 -3.89 -1.06
N MET A 46 23.75 -3.36 -0.60
CA MET A 46 24.75 -4.13 0.16
C MET A 46 25.36 -3.28 1.27
N TRP A 47 25.69 -3.93 2.38
CA TRP A 47 26.47 -3.35 3.45
C TRP A 47 27.96 -3.33 3.06
N LEU A 48 28.57 -2.15 3.07
CA LEU A 48 30.03 -2.06 3.02
C LEU A 48 30.56 -2.13 4.45
N SER A 49 31.22 -3.24 4.78
CA SER A 49 32.08 -3.31 5.96
C SER A 49 33.39 -2.57 5.65
N ALA A 50 33.56 -1.38 6.24
CA ALA A 50 34.85 -0.71 6.18
C ALA A 50 35.87 -1.56 6.95
N ASN A 51 36.80 -2.20 6.23
CA ASN A 51 37.95 -2.85 6.84
C ASN A 51 38.80 -1.80 7.58
N LEU A 52 38.98 -2.04 8.89
CA LEU A 52 40.08 -1.60 9.76
C LEU A 52 40.05 -0.17 10.35
N THR A 53 40.04 -0.16 11.68
CA THR A 53 40.72 0.77 12.64
C THR A 53 40.05 2.06 13.10
N VAL A 54 38.92 2.48 12.53
CA VAL A 54 38.15 3.60 13.10
C VAL A 54 36.72 3.16 13.29
N GLN A 55 36.29 3.15 14.54
CA GLN A 55 34.94 2.88 14.97
C GLN A 55 34.01 3.95 14.39
N GLU A 56 33.49 3.77 13.16
CA GLU A 56 32.33 4.52 12.67
C GLU A 56 31.72 3.94 11.37
N ARG A 57 30.43 3.60 11.50
CA ARG A 57 29.38 3.40 10.47
C ARG A 57 29.55 2.27 9.47
N GLU A 58 28.83 1.17 9.73
CA GLU A 58 28.33 0.30 8.66
C GLU A 58 27.54 1.18 7.68
N ARG A 59 27.98 1.25 6.42
CA ARG A 59 27.31 2.07 5.40
C ARG A 59 26.54 1.15 4.46
N PHE A 60 25.22 1.28 4.45
CA PHE A 60 24.39 0.63 3.45
C PHE A 60 24.44 1.41 2.15
N THR A 61 24.67 0.72 1.04
CA THR A 61 24.69 1.33 -0.29
C THR A 61 23.65 0.68 -1.19
N VAL A 62 22.79 1.50 -1.79
CA VAL A 62 21.82 1.03 -2.79
C VAL A 62 22.52 0.88 -4.13
N GLN A 63 22.48 -0.34 -4.66
CA GLN A 63 23.03 -0.64 -5.98
C GLN A 63 22.02 -0.30 -7.07
N GLU A 64 20.79 -0.79 -6.90
CA GLU A 64 19.73 -0.63 -7.89
C GLU A 64 18.39 -0.35 -7.21
N TRP A 65 17.73 0.72 -7.66
CA TRP A 65 16.39 1.07 -7.20
C TRP A 65 15.36 0.24 -7.94
N GLY A 66 14.30 -0.13 -7.23
CA GLY A 66 13.22 -0.89 -7.82
C GLY A 66 12.48 -0.19 -8.96
N PRO A 67 11.70 -0.94 -9.75
CA PRO A 67 11.02 -0.41 -10.92
C PRO A 67 9.99 0.66 -10.51
N PRO A 68 10.02 1.87 -11.11
CA PRO A 68 9.11 2.96 -10.73
C PRO A 68 7.65 2.62 -11.00
N ALA A 69 7.37 1.69 -11.91
CA ALA A 69 6.03 1.20 -12.21
C ALA A 69 5.39 0.50 -11.01
N ALA A 70 6.15 -0.20 -10.15
CA ALA A 70 5.61 -0.90 -9.00
C ALA A 70 5.03 0.08 -7.96
N CYS A 71 5.82 1.07 -7.54
CA CYS A 71 5.34 2.11 -6.63
C CYS A 71 4.20 2.93 -7.24
N ARG A 72 4.33 3.35 -8.50
CA ARG A 72 3.29 4.16 -9.17
C ARG A 72 1.98 3.41 -9.34
N PHE A 73 2.04 2.13 -9.72
CA PHE A 73 0.85 1.30 -9.84
C PHE A 73 0.14 1.16 -8.50
N SER A 74 0.87 0.81 -7.44
CA SER A 74 0.28 0.65 -6.10
C SER A 74 -0.27 1.96 -5.56
N LEU A 75 0.40 3.10 -5.79
CA LEU A 75 -0.10 4.43 -5.43
C LEU A 75 -1.41 4.75 -6.16
N LEU A 76 -1.44 4.59 -7.48
CA LEU A 76 -2.63 4.90 -8.29
C LEU A 76 -3.79 3.96 -7.97
N ALA A 77 -3.52 2.66 -7.80
CA ALA A 77 -4.53 1.68 -7.45
C ALA A 77 -5.18 1.99 -6.09
N SER A 78 -4.36 2.32 -5.08
CA SER A 78 -4.85 2.68 -3.74
C SER A 78 -5.57 4.03 -3.74
N LEU A 79 -5.09 5.02 -4.49
CA LEU A 79 -5.78 6.32 -4.63
C LEU A 79 -7.14 6.18 -5.32
N LEU A 80 -7.22 5.43 -6.42
CA LEU A 80 -8.49 5.14 -7.11
C LEU A 80 -9.46 4.38 -6.19
N SER A 81 -8.96 3.40 -5.45
CA SER A 81 -9.74 2.61 -4.50
C SER A 81 -10.29 3.49 -3.37
N LEU A 82 -9.50 4.43 -2.86
CA LEU A 82 -9.91 5.40 -1.84
C LEU A 82 -11.07 6.28 -2.34
N LEU A 83 -10.93 6.86 -3.54
CA LEU A 83 -11.95 7.74 -4.13
C LEU A 83 -13.25 6.98 -4.43
N LEU A 84 -13.13 5.78 -4.98
CA LEU A 84 -14.28 4.92 -5.28
C LEU A 84 -14.97 4.46 -4.00
N ALA A 85 -14.23 4.03 -2.98
CA ALA A 85 -14.79 3.65 -1.69
C ALA A 85 -15.56 4.81 -1.04
N ALA A 86 -15.01 6.03 -1.08
CA ALA A 86 -15.69 7.22 -0.58
C ALA A 86 -16.98 7.52 -1.37
N ALA A 87 -16.93 7.45 -2.70
CA ALA A 87 -18.09 7.66 -3.55
C ALA A 87 -19.20 6.61 -3.31
N HIS A 88 -18.81 5.34 -3.16
CA HIS A 88 -19.74 4.24 -2.88
C HIS A 88 -20.34 4.32 -1.47
N ALA A 89 -19.54 4.68 -0.46
CA ALA A 89 -20.02 4.92 0.91
C ALA A 89 -21.04 6.07 0.94
N TRP A 90 -20.71 7.20 0.30
CA TRP A 90 -21.62 8.34 0.17
C TRP A 90 -22.94 7.96 -0.52
N ARG A 91 -22.86 7.26 -1.65
CA ARG A 91 -24.04 6.80 -2.40
C ARG A 91 -24.92 5.87 -1.56
N THR A 92 -24.30 4.92 -0.85
CA THR A 92 -25.02 3.96 0.00
C THR A 92 -25.71 4.66 1.16
N LEU A 93 -25.04 5.63 1.79
CA LEU A 93 -25.63 6.47 2.84
C LEU A 93 -26.83 7.27 2.31
N PHE A 94 -26.70 7.89 1.15
CA PHE A 94 -27.79 8.62 0.52
C PHE A 94 -29.01 7.73 0.24
N PHE A 95 -28.81 6.51 -0.27
CA PHE A 95 -29.91 5.57 -0.49
C PHE A 95 -30.56 5.09 0.81
N LEU A 96 -29.77 4.85 1.85
CA LEU A 96 -30.29 4.52 3.19
C LEU A 96 -31.15 5.67 3.76
N CYS A 97 -30.73 6.93 3.59
CA CYS A 97 -31.47 8.09 4.11
C CYS A 97 -32.73 8.44 3.29
N LYS A 98 -32.72 8.27 1.96
CA LYS A 98 -33.86 8.62 1.08
C LYS A 98 -34.78 7.45 0.72
N GLY A 99 -34.42 6.20 1.02
CA GLY A 99 -35.28 5.04 0.79
C GLY A 99 -35.56 4.73 -0.69
N HIS A 100 -34.59 4.99 -1.58
CA HIS A 100 -34.77 4.78 -3.02
C HIS A 100 -34.47 3.33 -3.43
N GLU A 101 -35.37 2.70 -4.19
CA GLU A 101 -35.13 1.37 -4.75
C GLU A 101 -34.16 1.46 -5.94
N GLY A 102 -32.94 0.92 -5.77
CA GLY A 102 -31.93 0.92 -6.83
C GLY A 102 -32.35 0.05 -8.01
N SER A 103 -32.13 0.53 -9.24
CA SER A 103 -32.34 -0.26 -10.46
C SER A 103 -31.38 -1.46 -10.53
N PHE A 104 -31.84 -2.59 -11.08
CA PHE A 104 -31.02 -3.78 -11.33
C PHE A 104 -29.73 -3.47 -12.11
N PHE A 105 -29.81 -2.58 -13.11
CA PHE A 105 -28.65 -2.16 -13.88
C PHE A 105 -27.60 -1.44 -13.00
N SER A 106 -28.05 -0.61 -12.04
CA SER A 106 -27.15 0.03 -11.08
C SER A 106 -26.49 -0.99 -10.15
N ALA A 107 -27.22 -2.04 -9.74
CA ALA A 107 -26.66 -3.09 -8.90
C ALA A 107 -25.59 -3.89 -9.66
N PHE A 108 -25.86 -4.23 -10.92
CA PHE A 108 -24.90 -4.91 -11.80
C PHE A 108 -23.61 -4.09 -12.01
N LEU A 109 -23.74 -2.80 -12.33
CA LEU A 109 -22.57 -1.92 -12.48
C LEU A 109 -21.77 -1.77 -11.19
N ASN A 110 -22.44 -1.63 -10.03
CA ASN A 110 -21.75 -1.56 -8.74
C ASN A 110 -20.95 -2.84 -8.45
N LEU A 111 -21.51 -4.02 -8.79
CA LEU A 111 -20.83 -5.29 -8.63
C LEU A 111 -19.60 -5.38 -9.54
N LEU A 112 -19.73 -4.97 -10.80
CA LEU A 112 -18.63 -4.98 -11.77
C LEU A 112 -17.49 -4.03 -11.35
N VAL A 113 -17.81 -2.81 -10.93
CA VAL A 113 -16.82 -1.84 -10.42
C VAL A 113 -16.17 -2.35 -9.14
N SER A 114 -16.95 -2.89 -8.20
CA SER A 114 -16.40 -3.41 -6.94
C SER A 114 -15.47 -4.60 -7.18
N ALA A 115 -15.83 -5.51 -8.08
CA ALA A 115 -14.98 -6.64 -8.47
C ALA A 115 -13.66 -6.19 -9.11
N PHE A 116 -13.73 -5.19 -10.00
CA PHE A 116 -12.54 -4.60 -10.61
C PHE A 116 -11.62 -3.94 -9.58
N VAL A 117 -12.18 -3.17 -8.64
CA VAL A 117 -11.41 -2.55 -7.55
C VAL A 117 -10.76 -3.61 -6.67
N VAL A 118 -11.48 -4.67 -6.29
CA VAL A 118 -10.92 -5.78 -5.49
C VAL A 118 -9.71 -6.40 -6.20
N PHE A 119 -9.79 -6.61 -7.51
CA PHE A 119 -8.67 -7.14 -8.29
C PHE A 119 -7.46 -6.20 -8.29
N LEU A 120 -7.67 -4.90 -8.49
CA LEU A 120 -6.59 -3.92 -8.44
C LEU A 120 -5.92 -3.84 -7.06
N VAL A 121 -6.73 -3.80 -6.00
CA VAL A 121 -6.23 -3.77 -4.62
C VAL A 121 -5.45 -5.04 -4.29
N PHE A 122 -5.92 -6.20 -4.75
CA PHE A 122 -5.22 -7.48 -4.54
C PHE A 122 -3.83 -7.48 -5.18
N ILE A 123 -3.72 -7.01 -6.43
CA ILE A 123 -2.42 -6.88 -7.11
C ILE A 123 -1.53 -5.88 -6.38
N ALA A 124 -2.05 -4.69 -6.07
CA ALA A 124 -1.30 -3.64 -5.37
C ALA A 124 -0.79 -4.12 -4.01
N SER A 125 -1.65 -4.81 -3.24
CA SER A 125 -1.27 -5.41 -1.96
C SER A 125 -0.17 -6.44 -2.12
N THR A 126 -0.23 -7.30 -3.15
CA THR A 126 0.82 -8.29 -3.41
C THR A 126 2.15 -7.63 -3.73
N ILE A 127 2.14 -6.61 -4.60
CA ILE A 127 3.33 -5.82 -4.97
C ILE A 127 3.95 -5.17 -3.74
N VAL A 128 3.13 -4.50 -2.92
CA VAL A 128 3.59 -3.81 -1.72
C VAL A 128 4.15 -4.81 -0.69
N SER A 129 3.42 -5.88 -0.38
CA SER A 129 3.86 -6.88 0.59
C SER A 129 5.16 -7.55 0.17
N VAL A 130 5.24 -8.07 -1.06
CA VAL A 130 6.46 -8.75 -1.54
C VAL A 130 7.61 -7.78 -1.68
N GLY A 131 7.37 -6.56 -2.18
CA GLY A 131 8.42 -5.56 -2.37
C GLY A 131 9.02 -5.09 -1.04
N PHE A 132 8.23 -4.97 0.03
CA PHE A 132 8.74 -4.67 1.37
C PHE A 132 9.44 -5.86 2.03
N THR A 133 8.97 -7.11 1.84
CA THR A 133 9.71 -8.30 2.29
C THR A 133 11.09 -8.35 1.64
N MET A 134 11.19 -8.14 0.33
CA MET A 134 12.47 -8.08 -0.39
C MET A 134 13.39 -6.97 0.14
N TRP A 135 12.83 -5.80 0.44
CA TRP A 135 13.59 -4.70 1.04
C TRP A 135 14.14 -5.08 2.42
N CYS A 136 13.31 -5.65 3.29
CA CYS A 136 13.75 -6.12 4.61
C CYS A 136 14.81 -7.23 4.50
N ASP A 137 14.66 -8.17 3.57
CA ASP A 137 15.66 -9.22 3.34
C ASP A 137 16.99 -8.63 2.86
N THR A 138 16.93 -7.58 2.04
CA THR A 138 18.13 -6.88 1.55
C THR A 138 18.84 -6.15 2.68
N ILE A 139 18.09 -5.42 3.50
CA ILE A 139 18.67 -4.60 4.57
C ILE A 139 19.17 -5.41 5.75
N THR A 140 18.56 -6.56 6.04
CA THR A 140 19.02 -7.49 7.07
C THR A 140 20.03 -8.51 6.55
N GLU A 141 20.38 -8.43 5.26
CA GLU A 141 21.21 -9.39 4.54
C GLU A 141 20.76 -10.84 4.85
N LYS A 142 19.45 -11.08 4.68
CA LYS A 142 18.75 -12.35 4.98
C LYS A 142 18.89 -12.82 6.43
N GLY A 143 18.93 -11.89 7.38
CA GLY A 143 19.03 -12.16 8.82
C GLY A 143 20.45 -12.43 9.32
N THR A 144 21.47 -12.04 8.56
CA THR A 144 22.88 -12.11 9.01
C THR A 144 23.27 -10.89 9.85
N VAL A 145 22.62 -9.75 9.63
CA VAL A 145 22.71 -8.56 10.49
C VAL A 145 21.89 -8.79 11.76
N ALA A 146 22.44 -8.46 12.93
CA ALA A 146 21.82 -8.73 14.23
C ALA A 146 20.55 -7.89 14.53
N HIS A 147 20.27 -6.89 13.69
CA HIS A 147 19.16 -5.97 13.85
C HIS A 147 17.93 -6.40 13.04
N SER A 148 16.75 -6.21 13.62
CA SER A 148 15.48 -6.44 12.93
C SER A 148 15.18 -5.32 11.92
N CYS A 149 14.39 -5.62 10.89
CA CYS A 149 14.02 -4.60 9.88
C CYS A 149 13.36 -3.36 10.50
N GLU A 150 12.66 -3.51 11.62
CA GLU A 150 12.08 -2.41 12.40
C GLU A 150 13.16 -1.53 13.04
N GLU A 151 14.16 -2.12 13.71
CA GLU A 151 15.28 -1.40 14.33
C GLU A 151 16.12 -0.63 13.31
N LEU A 152 16.21 -1.14 12.07
CA LEU A 152 16.90 -0.48 10.97
C LEU A 152 16.15 0.73 10.40
N GLN A 153 14.87 0.94 10.72
CA GLN A 153 14.14 2.16 10.33
C GLN A 153 14.61 3.40 11.10
N ASP A 154 15.13 3.21 12.32
CA ASP A 154 15.63 4.30 13.17
C ASP A 154 17.10 4.65 12.90
N ILE A 155 17.76 3.86 12.04
CA ILE A 155 19.15 4.10 11.63
C ILE A 155 19.14 4.98 10.39
N ASP A 156 19.87 6.10 10.45
CA ASP A 156 20.05 7.00 9.32
C ASP A 156 20.95 6.32 8.27
N LEU A 157 20.30 5.60 7.36
CA LEU A 157 20.93 4.99 6.20
C LEU A 157 21.22 6.13 5.24
N GLU A 158 22.47 6.59 5.19
CA GLU A 158 22.89 7.65 4.26
C GLU A 158 22.79 7.17 2.79
N LEU A 159 21.56 7.24 2.26
CA LEU A 159 21.09 6.75 0.94
C LEU A 159 21.28 7.76 -0.19
#